data_AF-A0A0A2MQ67-F1
#
_entry.id   AF-A0A0A2MQ67-F1
#
_cell.length_a   1.000
_cell.length_b   1.000
_cell.length_c   1.000
_cell.angle_alpha   90.00
_cell.angle_beta   90.00
_cell.angle_gamma   90.00
#
_symmetry.space_group_name_H-M   'P 1'
#
loop_
_entity.id
_entity.type
_entity.pdbx_description
1 polymer ?
#
loop_
_entity_poly.entity_id
_entity_poly.type
_entity_poly.pdbx_seq_one_letter_code
_entity_poly.pdbx_strand_id
1 'polypeptide(L)'
;MKALFKKNNDKPGENNTPVPNAIARQFAKGYSFVQIKWAKWMARKTSKWSKKKLTATLVLFCFVTGAYSTYLIVYSLLIHVEATSSITTTKISRQAVLSKTIAHKSEAVITDEEMDRIITFRHYLDSLKTTTSGTKAYDSIVNNYSGLLDSLTIVENYYYRNLKH
;
A
#
# COMPACT_ATOMS: atom_id res chain seq x y z
N MET A 1 -29.43 -43.74 29.22
CA MET A 1 -29.18 -42.29 29.32
C MET A 1 -28.14 -41.90 28.27
N LYS A 2 -28.53 -41.19 27.21
CA LYS A 2 -27.63 -40.68 26.17
C LYS A 2 -27.85 -39.17 26.11
N ALA A 3 -26.90 -38.38 26.63
CA ALA A 3 -26.93 -36.93 26.50
C ALA A 3 -26.40 -36.55 25.10
N LEU A 4 -27.30 -36.12 24.23
CA LEU A 4 -26.98 -35.52 22.94
C LEU A 4 -26.56 -34.06 23.18
N PHE A 5 -25.25 -33.81 23.26
CA PHE A 5 -24.71 -32.45 23.26
C PHE A 5 -24.87 -31.84 21.86
N LYS A 6 -25.92 -31.04 21.68
CA LYS A 6 -26.11 -30.16 20.51
C LYS A 6 -25.25 -28.91 20.72
N LYS A 7 -24.05 -28.91 20.14
CA LYS A 7 -23.16 -27.75 20.08
C LYS A 7 -23.68 -26.76 19.03
N ASN A 8 -24.31 -25.68 19.48
CA ASN A 8 -24.61 -24.50 18.68
C ASN A 8 -23.31 -23.68 18.55
N ASN A 9 -22.73 -23.61 17.36
CA ASN A 9 -21.64 -22.68 17.09
C ASN A 9 -22.27 -21.43 16.50
N ASP A 10 -22.33 -20.38 17.31
CA ASP A 10 -22.64 -19.04 16.89
C ASP A 10 -21.73 -18.63 15.72
N LYS A 11 -22.35 -18.01 14.72
CA LYS A 11 -21.66 -17.50 13.53
C LYS A 11 -20.62 -16.46 13.98
N PRO A 12 -19.34 -16.56 13.57
CA PRO A 12 -18.38 -15.52 13.89
C PRO A 12 -18.79 -14.24 13.17
N GLY A 13 -18.87 -13.16 13.96
CA GLY A 13 -19.22 -11.82 13.51
C GLY A 13 -18.38 -11.37 12.32
N GLU A 14 -19.09 -10.70 11.41
CA GLU A 14 -18.62 -10.04 10.21
C GLU A 14 -17.54 -9.00 10.55
N ASN A 15 -16.30 -9.45 10.62
CA ASN A 15 -15.13 -8.60 10.59
C ASN A 15 -14.90 -8.19 9.13
N ASN A 16 -14.87 -6.88 8.88
CA ASN A 16 -14.52 -6.26 7.60
C ASN A 16 -13.10 -6.67 7.15
N THR A 17 -12.93 -7.89 6.65
CA THR A 17 -11.75 -8.31 5.92
C THR A 17 -11.85 -7.68 4.54
N PRO A 18 -10.88 -6.85 4.11
CA PRO A 18 -10.84 -6.35 2.75
C PRO A 18 -10.92 -7.55 1.82
N VAL A 19 -11.97 -7.61 1.00
CA VAL A 19 -12.23 -8.74 0.10
C VAL A 19 -10.93 -9.01 -0.65
N PRO A 20 -10.25 -10.15 -0.42
CA PRO A 20 -8.92 -10.31 -0.96
C PRO A 20 -9.08 -10.44 -2.47
N ASN A 21 -8.58 -9.42 -3.18
CA ASN A 21 -8.48 -9.38 -4.63
C ASN A 21 -8.00 -10.75 -5.12
N ALA A 22 -8.50 -11.22 -6.26
CA ALA A 22 -8.17 -12.56 -6.78
C ALA A 22 -6.64 -12.84 -6.78
N ILE A 23 -5.86 -11.79 -7.02
CA ILE A 23 -4.41 -11.73 -6.94
C ILE A 23 -3.88 -12.00 -5.51
N ALA A 24 -4.42 -11.34 -4.49
CA ALA A 24 -4.06 -11.57 -3.09
C ALA A 24 -4.37 -13.00 -2.64
N ARG A 25 -5.50 -13.58 -3.11
CA ARG A 25 -5.82 -15.00 -2.85
C ARG A 25 -4.83 -15.94 -3.54
N GLN A 26 -4.36 -15.61 -4.74
CA GLN A 26 -3.35 -16.39 -5.46
C GLN A 26 -1.98 -16.29 -4.77
N PHE A 27 -1.55 -15.11 -4.34
CA PHE A 27 -0.33 -14.93 -3.56
C PHE A 27 -0.41 -15.64 -2.20
N ALA A 28 -1.53 -15.53 -1.49
CA ALA A 28 -1.73 -16.24 -0.22
C ALA A 28 -1.66 -17.77 -0.40
N LYS A 29 -2.27 -18.30 -1.46
CA LYS A 29 -2.15 -19.71 -1.83
C LYS A 29 -0.71 -20.07 -2.16
N GLY A 30 -0.03 -19.33 -3.04
CA GLY A 30 1.37 -19.57 -3.40
C GLY A 30 2.31 -19.54 -2.21
N TYR A 31 2.16 -18.54 -1.34
CA TYR A 31 2.93 -18.40 -0.11
C TYR A 31 2.71 -19.59 0.84
N SER A 32 1.46 -20.00 1.06
CA SER A 32 1.16 -21.17 1.90
C SER A 32 1.76 -22.46 1.34
N PHE A 33 1.78 -22.66 0.03
CA PHE A 33 2.43 -23.81 -0.59
C PHE A 33 3.94 -23.81 -0.38
N VAL A 34 4.59 -22.64 -0.51
CA VAL A 34 6.01 -22.50 -0.24
C VAL A 34 6.31 -22.76 1.24
N GLN A 35 5.50 -22.23 2.16
CA GLN A 35 5.63 -22.50 3.60
C GLN A 35 5.50 -24.00 3.90
N ILE A 36 4.49 -24.68 3.36
CA ILE A 36 4.28 -26.11 3.58
C ILE A 36 5.43 -26.93 2.99
N LYS A 37 5.87 -26.63 1.76
CA LYS A 37 7.02 -27.30 1.13
C LYS A 37 8.30 -27.10 1.94
N TRP A 38 8.54 -25.88 2.41
CA TRP A 38 9.71 -25.53 3.20
C TRP A 38 9.67 -26.18 4.58
N ALA A 39 8.52 -26.18 5.27
CA ALA A 39 8.33 -26.88 6.53
C ALA A 39 8.55 -28.40 6.39
N LYS A 40 8.04 -29.02 5.31
CA LYS A 40 8.25 -30.44 5.03
C LYS A 40 9.71 -30.75 4.71
N TRP A 41 10.39 -29.85 3.98
CA TRP A 41 11.82 -29.97 3.69
C TRP A 41 12.67 -29.84 4.95
N MET A 42 12.39 -28.82 5.78
CA MET A 42 13.02 -28.62 7.09
C MET A 42 12.80 -29.85 7.95
N ALA A 43 11.56 -30.30 8.16
CA ALA A 43 11.26 -31.50 8.95
C ALA A 43 12.04 -32.74 8.50
N ARG A 44 12.18 -32.97 7.19
CA ARG A 44 13.00 -34.08 6.65
C ARG A 44 14.50 -33.90 6.88
N LYS A 45 14.99 -32.66 6.84
CA LYS A 45 16.40 -32.34 7.07
C LYS A 45 16.74 -32.44 8.57
N THR A 46 15.87 -31.93 9.43
CA THR A 46 16.05 -31.93 10.89
C THR A 46 15.77 -33.29 11.54
N SER A 47 14.93 -34.16 10.95
CA SER A 47 14.66 -35.50 11.53
C SER A 47 15.90 -36.40 11.55
N LYS A 48 16.86 -36.16 10.66
CA LYS A 48 18.12 -36.91 10.60
C LYS A 48 19.19 -36.37 11.54
N TRP A 49 18.93 -35.30 12.29
CA TRP A 49 19.94 -34.62 13.09
C TRP A 49 19.79 -34.95 14.57
N SER A 50 20.94 -35.24 15.21
CA SER A 50 21.00 -35.37 16.67
C SER A 50 20.70 -34.03 17.35
N LYS A 51 20.09 -34.07 18.54
CA LYS A 51 19.67 -32.88 19.32
C LYS A 51 20.79 -31.84 19.46
N LYS A 52 22.05 -32.28 19.60
CA LYS A 52 23.23 -31.41 19.68
C LYS A 52 23.44 -30.55 18.43
N LYS A 53 23.25 -31.13 17.23
CA LYS A 53 23.39 -30.40 15.95
C LYS A 53 22.25 -29.41 15.74
N LEU A 54 21.04 -29.77 16.15
CA LEU A 54 19.88 -28.88 16.10
C LEU A 54 20.12 -27.64 16.98
N THR A 55 20.56 -27.82 18.22
CA THR A 55 20.90 -26.72 19.12
C THR A 55 22.04 -25.86 18.57
N ALA A 56 23.12 -26.47 18.05
CA ALA A 56 24.24 -25.73 17.47
C ALA A 56 23.80 -24.86 16.27
N THR A 57 22.96 -25.39 15.39
CA THR A 57 22.44 -24.64 14.24
C THR A 57 21.46 -23.54 14.66
N LEU A 58 20.65 -23.76 15.70
CA LEU A 58 19.77 -22.72 16.23
C LEU A 58 20.58 -21.57 16.83
N VAL A 59 21.62 -21.88 17.60
CA VAL A 59 22.55 -20.89 18.16
C VAL A 59 23.22 -20.10 17.05
N LEU A 60 23.77 -20.78 16.04
CA LEU A 60 24.38 -20.13 14.87
C LEU A 60 23.39 -19.21 14.14
N PHE A 61 22.15 -19.68 13.92
CA PHE A 61 21.10 -18.90 13.27
C PHE A 61 20.76 -17.63 14.06
N CYS A 62 20.64 -17.74 15.39
CA CYS A 62 20.44 -16.59 16.27
C CYS A 62 21.62 -15.61 16.20
N PHE A 63 22.86 -16.10 16.18
CA PHE A 63 24.04 -15.23 16.03
C PHE A 63 24.08 -14.51 14.70
N VAL A 64 23.83 -15.18 13.58
CA VAL A 64 23.83 -14.55 12.25
C VAL A 64 22.72 -13.51 12.14
N THR A 65 21.50 -13.87 12.55
CA THR A 65 20.34 -12.98 12.47
C THR A 65 20.49 -11.80 13.43
N GLY A 66 20.97 -12.07 14.65
CA GLY A 66 21.26 -11.05 15.66
C GLY A 66 22.35 -10.09 15.19
N ALA A 67 23.47 -10.61 14.69
CA ALA A 67 24.57 -9.80 14.17
C ALA A 67 24.13 -8.95 12.98
N TYR A 68 23.31 -9.49 12.06
CA TYR A 68 22.77 -8.72 10.94
C TYR A 68 21.83 -7.60 11.41
N SER A 69 20.93 -7.88 12.36
CA SER A 69 20.04 -6.86 12.91
C SER A 69 20.81 -5.78 13.66
N THR A 70 21.80 -6.15 14.47
CA THR A 70 22.68 -5.21 15.16
C THR A 70 23.49 -4.40 14.16
N TYR A 71 24.02 -5.02 13.11
CA TYR A 71 24.71 -4.33 12.03
C TYR A 71 23.81 -3.29 11.36
N LEU A 72 22.56 -3.62 11.05
CA LEU A 72 21.62 -2.66 10.47
C LEU A 72 21.33 -1.49 11.43
N ILE A 73 21.20 -1.74 12.72
CA ILE A 73 20.99 -0.69 13.73
C ILE A 73 22.22 0.19 13.84
N VAL A 74 23.42 -0.39 13.90
CA VAL A 74 24.66 0.36 13.98
C VAL A 74 24.91 1.14 12.69
N TYR A 75 24.67 0.53 11.53
CA TYR A 75 24.75 1.18 10.23
C TYR A 75 23.77 2.36 10.15
N SER A 76 22.51 2.15 10.55
CA SER A 76 21.52 3.22 10.51
C SER A 76 21.84 4.35 11.48
N LEU A 77 22.36 4.04 12.67
CA LEU A 77 22.69 5.05 13.67
C LEU A 77 24.01 5.76 13.38
N LEU A 78 25.05 5.10 12.86
CA LEU A 78 26.36 5.73 12.65
C LEU A 78 26.47 6.45 11.32
N ILE A 79 25.83 5.96 10.25
CA ILE A 79 25.95 6.53 8.90
C ILE A 79 24.87 7.59 8.63
N HIS A 80 23.76 7.60 9.38
CA HIS A 80 22.76 8.67 9.32
C HIS A 80 22.92 9.77 10.38
N VAL A 81 24.02 9.82 11.15
CA VAL A 81 24.27 10.95 12.07
C VAL A 81 24.47 12.28 11.32
N GLU A 82 24.96 12.27 10.08
CA GLU A 82 24.94 13.48 9.23
C GLU A 82 23.58 13.73 8.56
N ALA A 83 22.69 12.74 8.53
CA ALA A 83 21.31 12.89 8.07
C ALA A 83 20.37 13.12 9.26
N THR A 84 20.73 14.06 10.15
CA THR A 84 19.80 14.58 11.14
C THR A 84 18.77 15.44 10.42
N SER A 85 17.70 14.82 9.95
CA SER A 85 16.42 15.48 9.70
C SER A 85 15.33 14.70 10.41
N SER A 86 15.03 15.20 11.62
CA SER A 86 13.81 14.97 12.39
C SER A 86 13.33 13.53 12.53
N ILE A 87 13.68 12.90 13.64
CA ILE A 87 12.84 11.86 14.24
C ILE A 87 11.55 12.55 14.69
N THR A 88 10.59 12.71 13.78
CA THR A 88 9.22 13.06 14.11
C THR A 88 8.56 11.79 14.62
N THR A 89 8.42 11.69 15.95
CA THR A 89 7.60 10.69 16.64
C THR A 89 6.24 10.57 15.95
N THR A 90 6.06 9.54 15.14
CA THR A 90 4.77 9.21 14.54
C THR A 90 3.91 8.54 15.61
N LYS A 91 3.00 9.32 16.21
CA LYS A 91 1.80 8.75 16.83
C LYS A 91 1.13 7.88 15.77
N ILE A 92 0.76 6.67 16.16
CA ILE A 92 0.09 5.68 15.32
C ILE A 92 -1.16 6.33 14.73
N SER A 93 -1.09 6.74 13.46
CA SER A 93 -2.24 7.21 12.70
C SER A 93 -2.40 6.30 11.49
N ARG A 94 -3.65 5.84 11.36
CA ARG A 94 -4.23 4.93 10.37
C ARG A 94 -3.59 5.09 9.00
N GLN A 95 -3.20 3.97 8.39
CA GLN A 95 -2.57 3.90 7.06
C GLN A 95 -3.37 4.69 6.02
N ALA A 96 -2.89 5.90 5.70
CA ALA A 96 -3.33 6.64 4.54
C ALA A 96 -2.55 6.11 3.33
N VAL A 97 -3.33 5.69 2.34
CA VAL A 97 -2.88 5.29 1.02
C VAL A 97 -1.89 6.32 0.48
N LEU A 98 -0.82 5.78 -0.08
CA LEU A 98 0.36 6.44 -0.65
C LEU A 98 -0.06 7.57 -1.62
N SER A 99 -0.24 8.77 -1.10
CA SER A 99 -0.36 9.99 -1.90
C SER A 99 1.06 10.51 -2.13
N LYS A 100 1.49 10.40 -3.38
CA LYS A 100 2.69 11.01 -3.94
C LYS A 100 2.81 12.45 -3.42
N THR A 101 3.93 12.73 -2.75
CA THR A 101 4.35 14.05 -2.28
C THR A 101 4.05 15.14 -3.31
N ILE A 102 2.91 15.80 -3.17
CA ILE A 102 2.75 17.20 -3.57
C ILE A 102 3.10 17.95 -2.31
N ALA A 103 4.24 18.64 -2.34
CA ALA A 103 4.63 19.57 -1.29
C ALA A 103 3.40 20.41 -0.93
N HIS A 104 2.99 20.33 0.33
CA HIS A 104 1.85 21.07 0.86
C HIS A 104 2.20 22.55 0.79
N LYS A 105 1.95 23.17 -0.37
CA LYS A 105 1.87 24.62 -0.46
C LYS A 105 0.58 24.97 0.26
N SER A 106 0.76 25.56 1.42
CA SER A 106 -0.20 26.30 2.25
C SER A 106 -1.48 26.64 1.51
N GLU A 107 -2.63 26.28 2.10
CA GLU A 107 -3.97 26.82 1.83
C GLU A 107 -4.07 27.57 0.50
N ALA A 108 -4.05 26.84 -0.61
CA ALA A 108 -4.29 27.44 -1.91
C ALA A 108 -5.78 27.78 -1.98
N VAL A 109 -6.12 29.00 -1.58
CA VAL A 109 -7.37 29.65 -1.97
C VAL A 109 -7.34 29.66 -3.50
N ILE A 110 -8.07 28.72 -4.11
CA ILE A 110 -8.23 28.67 -5.56
C ILE A 110 -8.84 30.01 -5.97
N THR A 111 -8.08 30.82 -6.68
CA THR A 111 -8.55 32.12 -7.16
C THR A 111 -9.45 31.90 -8.38
N ASP A 112 -10.44 32.75 -8.60
CA ASP A 112 -11.36 32.65 -9.75
C ASP A 112 -10.63 32.53 -11.10
N GLU A 113 -9.46 33.19 -11.24
CA GLU A 113 -8.59 33.10 -12.41
C GLU A 113 -8.00 31.70 -12.64
N GLU A 114 -7.70 30.97 -11.56
CA GLU A 114 -7.18 29.60 -11.64
C GLU A 114 -8.29 28.64 -12.04
N MET A 115 -9.52 28.88 -11.57
CA MET A 115 -10.69 28.11 -11.97
C MET A 115 -11.08 28.37 -13.44
N ASP A 116 -10.95 29.61 -13.93
CA ASP A 116 -11.20 29.93 -15.34
C ASP A 116 -10.23 29.20 -16.29
N ARG A 117 -8.96 29.06 -15.89
CA ARG A 117 -7.97 28.25 -16.63
C ARG A 117 -8.34 26.77 -16.65
N ILE A 118 -8.86 26.24 -15.54
CA ILE A 118 -9.31 24.85 -15.40
C ILE A 118 -10.54 24.58 -16.29
N ILE A 119 -11.50 25.52 -16.32
CA ILE A 119 -12.70 25.44 -17.17
C ILE A 119 -12.31 25.53 -18.65
N THR A 120 -11.42 26.47 -19.02
CA THR A 120 -10.91 26.61 -20.39
C THR A 120 -10.19 25.33 -20.84
N PHE A 121 -9.39 24.72 -19.96
CA PHE A 121 -8.74 23.45 -20.24
C PHE A 121 -9.76 22.31 -20.46
N ARG A 122 -10.87 22.29 -19.71
CA ARG A 122 -11.97 21.34 -19.94
C ARG A 122 -12.62 21.52 -21.30
N HIS A 123 -12.93 22.77 -21.68
CA HIS A 123 -13.48 23.08 -23.00
C HIS A 123 -12.53 22.71 -24.13
N TYR A 124 -11.22 22.87 -23.93
CA TYR A 124 -10.21 22.40 -24.86
C TYR A 124 -10.27 20.88 -25.03
N LEU A 125 -10.28 20.11 -23.94
CA LEU A 125 -10.39 18.64 -23.99
C LEU A 125 -11.69 18.18 -24.67
N ASP A 126 -12.81 18.82 -24.38
CA ASP A 126 -14.10 18.53 -25.02
C ASP A 126 -14.06 18.85 -26.52
N SER A 127 -13.41 19.96 -26.91
CA SER A 127 -13.21 20.32 -28.32
C SER A 127 -12.34 19.28 -29.05
N LEU A 128 -11.28 18.77 -28.43
CA LEU A 128 -10.43 17.72 -28.99
C LEU A 128 -11.21 16.43 -29.27
N LYS A 129 -12.19 16.11 -28.43
CA LYS A 129 -13.03 14.91 -28.57
C LYS A 129 -13.99 15.00 -29.76
N THR A 130 -14.39 16.20 -30.17
CA THR A 130 -15.38 16.40 -31.26
C THR A 130 -14.79 16.27 -32.67
N THR A 131 -13.48 16.46 -32.83
CA THR A 131 -12.83 16.46 -34.14
C THR A 131 -12.08 15.15 -34.38
N THR A 132 -12.28 14.51 -35.55
CA THR A 132 -11.63 13.25 -35.94
C THR A 132 -10.10 13.29 -35.99
N SER A 133 -9.51 14.49 -36.11
CA SER A 133 -8.07 14.73 -36.00
C SER A 133 -7.61 14.91 -34.53
N GLY A 134 -8.47 15.47 -33.67
CA GLY A 134 -8.18 15.76 -32.26
C GLY A 134 -8.30 14.56 -31.32
N THR A 135 -9.05 13.53 -31.71
CA THR A 135 -9.24 12.29 -30.92
C THR A 135 -7.92 11.57 -30.65
N LYS A 136 -6.98 11.56 -31.60
CA LYS A 136 -5.64 10.96 -31.39
C LYS A 136 -4.83 11.67 -30.30
N ALA A 137 -4.94 13.00 -30.24
CA ALA A 137 -4.28 13.79 -29.21
C ALA A 137 -4.98 13.60 -27.85
N TYR A 138 -6.31 13.54 -27.85
CA TYR A 138 -7.11 13.23 -26.65
C TYR A 138 -6.73 11.87 -26.05
N ASP A 139 -6.71 10.81 -26.87
CA ASP A 139 -6.37 9.45 -26.42
C ASP A 139 -4.93 9.38 -25.87
N SER A 140 -4.00 10.13 -26.47
CA SER A 140 -2.62 10.23 -25.97
C SER A 140 -2.53 10.90 -24.60
N ILE A 141 -3.31 11.96 -24.37
CA ILE A 141 -3.35 12.69 -23.10
C ILE A 141 -3.99 11.81 -22.00
N VAL A 142 -5.11 11.16 -22.30
CA VAL A 142 -5.80 10.29 -21.34
C VAL A 142 -4.96 9.07 -20.98
N ASN A 143 -4.21 8.51 -21.93
CA ASN A 143 -3.35 7.35 -21.68
C ASN A 143 -2.11 7.72 -20.85
N ASN A 144 -1.52 8.91 -21.07
CA ASN A 144 -0.37 9.38 -20.29
C ASN A 144 -0.73 9.84 -18.87
N TYR A 145 -1.96 10.33 -18.68
CA TYR A 145 -2.44 10.85 -17.39
C TYR A 145 -3.74 10.14 -16.99
N SER A 146 -3.60 8.89 -16.55
CA SER A 146 -4.71 8.14 -15.98
C SER A 146 -5.25 8.87 -14.73
N GLY A 147 -6.51 9.32 -14.79
CA GLY A 147 -7.18 10.04 -13.69
C GLY A 147 -7.21 11.58 -13.80
N LEU A 148 -6.77 12.16 -14.93
CA LEU A 148 -6.84 13.62 -15.16
C LEU A 148 -8.28 14.14 -15.10
N LEU A 149 -9.22 13.47 -15.77
CA LEU A 149 -10.63 13.87 -15.83
C LEU A 149 -11.32 13.78 -14.46
N ASP A 150 -10.95 12.77 -13.68
CA ASP A 150 -11.46 12.58 -12.32
C ASP A 150 -10.93 13.69 -11.40
N SER A 151 -9.64 13.99 -11.48
CA SER A 151 -9.02 15.09 -10.74
C SER A 151 -9.63 16.44 -11.09
N LEU A 152 -9.91 16.68 -12.38
CA LEU A 152 -10.57 17.90 -12.85
C LEU A 152 -11.98 18.06 -12.26
N THR A 153 -12.73 16.95 -12.23
CA THR A 153 -14.08 16.92 -11.65
C THR A 153 -14.06 17.15 -10.14
N ILE A 154 -13.07 16.59 -9.43
CA ILE A 154 -12.90 16.78 -7.98
C ILE A 154 -12.62 18.26 -7.66
N VAL A 155 -11.75 18.91 -8.43
CA VAL A 155 -11.40 20.33 -8.23
C VAL A 155 -12.59 21.24 -8.52
N GLU A 156 -13.31 21.01 -9.62
CA GLU A 156 -14.50 21.78 -9.97
C GLU A 156 -15.61 21.64 -8.91
N ASN A 157 -15.88 20.41 -8.46
CA ASN A 157 -16.87 20.16 -7.40
C ASN A 157 -16.46 20.78 -6.07
N TYR A 158 -15.16 20.77 -5.74
CA TYR A 158 -14.65 21.43 -4.54
C TYR A 158 -14.86 22.95 -4.60
N TYR A 159 -14.60 23.58 -5.75
CA TYR A 159 -14.79 25.01 -5.94
C TYR A 159 -16.26 25.43 -5.82
N TYR A 160 -17.17 24.75 -6.51
CA TYR A 160 -18.60 25.06 -6.43
C TYR A 160 -19.18 24.88 -5.03
N ARG A 161 -18.63 23.97 -4.23
CA ARG A 161 -19.11 23.70 -2.87
C ARG A 161 -18.54 24.63 -1.80
N ASN A 162 -17.35 25.19 -2.00
CA ASN A 162 -16.64 25.98 -0.97
C ASN A 162 -16.52 27.47 -1.29
N LEU A 163 -16.53 27.86 -2.57
CA LEU A 163 -16.22 29.24 -3.00
C LEU A 163 -17.40 29.95 -3.69
N LYS A 164 -18.38 29.20 -4.20
CA LYS A 164 -19.60 29.78 -4.79
C LYS A 164 -20.73 29.83 -3.76
N HIS A 165 -20.66 30.80 -2.87
CA HIS A 165 -21.80 31.31 -2.10
C HIS A 165 -22.36 32.57 -2.75
#